data_AF-A9F7Z5-F1
#
_entry.id   AF-A9F7Z5-F1
#
_cell.length_a   1.000
_cell.length_b   1.000
_cell.length_c   1.000
_cell.angle_alpha   90.00
_cell.angle_beta   90.00
_cell.angle_gamma   90.00
#
_symmetry.space_group_name_H-M   'P 1'
#
loop_
_entity.id
_entity.type
_entity.pdbx_description
1 polymer ?
#
loop_
_entity_poly.entity_id
_entity_poly.type
_entity_poly.pdbx_seq_one_letter_code
_entity_poly.pdbx_strand_id
1 'polypeptide(L)'
;MTGARRSLPPPRQEDSTPPRPLPAERQSTPAPPPVPAPGEAPLPPDVVATMQALAALDTSADGIGLSAPPAGAPALLRALKAELRGVVGRALDAAKGAPDDARTRAMAELERLGVRPAGEERRWGSLLDLRIEQPAAHPELRVAVLTLAVPCGEDASLYVFERGRAGFRLALAHESDPSGWTSEGNRLSYGFLGGQPKGRWALAVSSAESSCVSLWRTLTTRVLLEGTDPLHPRAIFANSLRFHMPAGYTLAVSAGGFTLRWTGDPTFLPWYPRWDALAARYTVEGDSVRRAPPLAPDAESFVYAWLGLEWAEAERWLCPAASPSAGERWHRELRAALPGLASTPQLGACGGPGGEDPTKCEDVELRLTRPGPARSTATTHVLLAKQGADRCVERVFSRGKP
;
A
#
# COMPACT_ATOMS: atom_id res chain seq x y z
N MET A 1 -36.16 30.73 66.70
CA MET A 1 -35.63 31.44 65.51
C MET A 1 -35.58 30.45 64.35
N THR A 2 -36.67 30.39 63.60
CA THR A 2 -36.92 29.40 62.53
C THR A 2 -37.14 30.19 61.24
N GLY A 3 -36.11 30.24 60.39
CA GLY A 3 -36.14 30.96 59.12
C GLY A 3 -36.43 30.00 57.96
N ALA A 4 -37.66 30.04 57.44
CA ALA A 4 -38.08 29.32 56.25
C ALA A 4 -37.53 29.99 54.99
N ARG A 5 -36.77 29.25 54.17
CA ARG A 5 -36.36 29.69 52.82
C ARG A 5 -37.50 29.42 51.83
N ARG A 6 -38.00 30.49 51.20
CA ARG A 6 -38.93 30.41 50.06
C ARG A 6 -38.16 30.10 48.78
N SER A 7 -38.57 29.05 48.07
CA SER A 7 -38.10 28.73 46.72
C SER A 7 -38.77 29.65 45.70
N LEU A 8 -37.99 30.23 44.80
CA LEU A 8 -38.48 30.97 43.62
C LEU A 8 -38.88 30.00 42.50
N PRO A 9 -39.90 30.32 41.68
CA PRO A 9 -40.27 29.50 40.53
C PRO A 9 -39.28 29.68 39.37
N PRO A 10 -39.17 28.68 38.47
CA PRO A 10 -38.30 28.78 37.30
C PRO A 10 -38.87 29.75 36.25
N PRO A 11 -38.01 30.31 35.37
CA PRO A 11 -38.43 31.22 34.32
C PRO A 11 -39.23 30.51 33.21
N ARG A 12 -40.19 31.23 32.63
CA ARG A 12 -40.97 30.78 31.47
C ARG A 12 -40.10 30.72 30.22
N GLN A 13 -40.16 29.61 29.49
CA GLN A 13 -39.65 29.48 28.12
C GLN A 13 -40.55 30.27 27.17
N GLU A 14 -39.97 31.22 26.44
CA GLU A 14 -40.64 31.90 25.32
C GLU A 14 -40.46 31.09 24.03
N ASP A 15 -41.58 30.73 23.40
CA ASP A 15 -41.66 30.06 22.11
C ASP A 15 -41.07 30.95 21.00
N SER A 16 -39.88 30.62 20.54
CA SER A 16 -39.24 31.23 19.37
C SER A 16 -39.56 30.41 18.12
N THR A 17 -40.70 30.69 17.49
CA THR A 17 -41.01 30.14 16.15
C THR A 17 -40.31 31.00 15.08
N PRO A 18 -39.42 30.45 14.24
CA PRO A 18 -38.78 31.21 13.18
C PRO A 18 -39.78 31.55 12.05
N PRO A 19 -39.63 32.72 11.40
CA PRO A 19 -40.52 33.13 10.33
C PRO A 19 -40.36 32.26 9.08
N ARG A 20 -41.49 31.99 8.41
CA ARG A 20 -41.57 31.26 7.13
C ARG A 20 -40.76 31.99 6.05
N PRO A 21 -39.95 31.27 5.24
CA PRO A 21 -39.24 31.87 4.12
C PRO A 21 -40.21 32.26 2.99
N LEU A 22 -39.94 33.40 2.37
CA LEU A 22 -40.62 33.89 1.17
C LEU A 22 -40.31 33.00 -0.05
N PRO A 23 -41.22 32.86 -1.02
CA PRO A 23 -40.99 32.09 -2.23
C PRO A 23 -39.93 32.76 -3.12
N ALA A 24 -38.90 32.00 -3.48
CA ALA A 24 -37.83 32.45 -4.37
C ALA A 24 -38.32 32.63 -5.82
N GLU A 25 -37.98 33.77 -6.42
CA GLU A 25 -38.10 34.03 -7.85
C GLU A 25 -37.29 33.00 -8.66
N ARG A 26 -37.94 32.40 -9.66
CA ARG A 26 -37.32 31.47 -10.60
C ARG A 26 -36.37 32.23 -11.53
N GLN A 27 -35.09 32.22 -11.22
CA GLN A 27 -34.05 32.51 -12.22
C GLN A 27 -33.91 31.30 -13.13
N SER A 28 -34.26 31.46 -14.41
CA SER A 28 -34.04 30.46 -15.44
C SER A 28 -32.55 30.18 -15.58
N THR A 29 -32.13 29.01 -15.12
CA THR A 29 -30.78 28.49 -15.34
C THR A 29 -30.62 28.17 -16.83
N PRO A 30 -29.54 28.62 -17.50
CA PRO A 30 -29.26 28.18 -18.87
C PRO A 30 -29.12 26.65 -18.88
N ALA A 31 -29.73 26.02 -19.89
CA ALA A 31 -29.68 24.58 -20.05
C ALA A 31 -28.21 24.11 -20.02
N PRO A 32 -27.89 23.04 -19.25
CA PRO A 32 -26.55 22.47 -19.28
C PRO A 32 -26.20 22.09 -20.72
N PRO A 33 -24.93 22.24 -21.13
CA PRO A 33 -24.50 21.79 -22.45
C PRO A 33 -24.86 20.32 -22.62
N PRO A 34 -25.24 19.89 -23.85
CA PRO A 34 -25.62 18.51 -24.11
C PRO A 34 -24.50 17.58 -23.65
N VAL A 35 -24.86 16.61 -22.80
CA VAL A 35 -23.98 15.50 -22.43
C VAL A 35 -23.60 14.78 -23.73
N PRO A 36 -22.30 14.63 -24.06
CA PRO A 36 -21.89 13.91 -25.26
C PRO A 36 -22.43 12.49 -25.23
N ALA A 37 -22.91 12.01 -26.38
CA ALA A 37 -23.45 10.67 -26.51
C ALA A 37 -22.41 9.61 -26.10
N PRO A 38 -22.82 8.52 -25.44
CA PRO A 38 -21.92 7.41 -25.14
C PRO A 38 -21.50 6.74 -26.45
N GLY A 39 -20.30 7.07 -26.95
CA GLY A 39 -19.74 6.48 -28.16
C GLY A 39 -18.86 7.40 -29.00
N GLU A 40 -18.88 8.71 -28.78
CA GLU A 40 -17.97 9.63 -29.46
C GLU A 40 -16.79 9.92 -28.53
N ALA A 41 -15.72 9.13 -28.67
CA ALA A 41 -14.49 9.35 -27.92
C ALA A 41 -14.00 10.78 -28.22
N PRO A 42 -13.70 11.61 -27.19
CA PRO A 42 -12.94 12.82 -27.39
C PRO A 42 -11.69 12.48 -28.21
N LEU A 43 -11.32 13.34 -29.17
CA LEU A 43 -10.06 13.21 -29.91
C LEU A 43 -8.95 12.79 -28.94
N PRO A 44 -8.15 11.76 -29.26
CA PRO A 44 -7.13 11.29 -28.33
C PRO A 44 -6.23 12.49 -28.01
N PRO A 45 -6.03 12.80 -26.72
CA PRO A 45 -5.09 13.85 -26.37
C PRO A 45 -3.70 13.46 -26.90
N ASP A 46 -2.95 14.47 -27.31
CA ASP A 46 -1.75 14.31 -28.15
C ASP A 46 -0.58 13.83 -27.28
N VAL A 47 -0.29 12.52 -27.32
CA VAL A 47 0.84 11.88 -26.63
C VAL A 47 2.13 12.70 -26.80
N VAL A 48 2.38 13.21 -28.00
CA VAL A 48 3.58 13.97 -28.31
C VAL A 48 3.57 15.30 -27.58
N ALA A 49 2.46 16.03 -27.62
CA ALA A 49 2.31 17.30 -26.91
C ALA A 49 2.46 17.11 -25.39
N THR A 50 1.85 16.07 -24.81
CA THR A 50 1.95 15.78 -23.38
C THR A 50 3.38 15.39 -22.98
N MET A 51 4.07 14.57 -23.77
CA MET A 51 5.49 14.24 -23.54
C MET A 51 6.41 15.46 -23.70
N GLN A 52 6.17 16.32 -24.68
CA GLN A 52 6.92 17.57 -24.84
C GLN A 52 6.70 18.52 -23.67
N ALA A 53 5.47 18.63 -23.17
CA ALA A 53 5.16 19.42 -21.97
C ALA A 53 5.87 18.87 -20.73
N LEU A 54 5.91 17.54 -20.54
CA LEU A 54 6.68 16.91 -19.46
C LEU A 54 8.19 17.15 -19.60
N ALA A 55 8.73 17.02 -20.80
CA ALA A 55 10.15 17.30 -21.06
C ALA A 55 10.52 18.76 -20.82
N ALA A 56 9.59 19.70 -21.05
CA ALA A 56 9.81 21.12 -20.77
C ALA A 56 9.80 21.47 -19.27
N LEU A 57 9.28 20.58 -18.40
CA LEU A 57 9.37 20.74 -16.94
C LEU A 57 10.74 20.34 -16.38
N ASP A 58 11.60 19.74 -17.21
CA ASP A 58 12.92 19.27 -16.83
C ASP A 58 13.93 20.43 -16.77
N THR A 59 14.00 21.12 -15.61
CA THR A 59 14.74 22.38 -15.47
C THR A 59 16.10 22.30 -14.77
N SER A 60 16.60 21.12 -14.39
CA SER A 60 17.98 21.02 -13.87
C SER A 60 18.55 19.61 -13.91
N ALA A 61 19.78 19.51 -14.45
CA ALA A 61 20.51 18.30 -14.81
C ALA A 61 20.79 17.27 -13.70
N ASP A 62 20.42 17.51 -12.44
CA ASP A 62 20.79 16.59 -11.36
C ASP A 62 19.62 16.02 -10.56
N GLY A 63 18.41 16.62 -10.54
CA GLY A 63 17.28 16.12 -9.72
C GLY A 63 17.55 15.99 -8.21
N ILE A 64 18.78 16.21 -7.77
CA ILE A 64 19.27 16.16 -6.40
C ILE A 64 18.87 17.47 -5.73
N GLY A 65 17.94 17.38 -4.78
CA GLY A 65 17.62 18.48 -3.86
C GLY A 65 16.26 19.16 -4.06
N LEU A 66 15.46 18.75 -5.05
CA LEU A 66 14.11 19.27 -5.16
C LEU A 66 13.20 18.60 -4.10
N SER A 67 12.30 19.38 -3.47
CA SER A 67 11.45 18.94 -2.33
C SER A 67 9.99 18.63 -2.71
N ALA A 68 9.54 19.05 -3.91
CA ALA A 68 8.33 18.54 -4.57
C ALA A 68 8.50 18.49 -6.11
N PRO A 69 7.80 17.59 -6.85
CA PRO A 69 7.83 17.55 -8.31
C PRO A 69 7.43 18.90 -8.90
N PRO A 70 7.90 19.27 -10.11
CA PRO A 70 7.49 20.51 -10.75
C PRO A 70 5.96 20.63 -10.83
N ALA A 71 5.46 21.86 -10.60
CA ALA A 71 4.03 22.13 -10.72
C ALA A 71 3.54 21.70 -12.12
N GLY A 72 2.43 20.95 -12.16
CA GLY A 72 1.86 20.42 -13.41
C GLY A 72 2.35 19.04 -13.82
N ALA A 73 3.53 18.57 -13.39
CA ALA A 73 4.02 17.22 -13.72
C ALA A 73 3.02 16.11 -13.33
N PRO A 74 2.38 16.14 -12.13
CA PRO A 74 1.38 15.13 -11.77
C PRO A 74 0.17 15.07 -12.72
N ALA A 75 -0.30 16.23 -13.20
CA ALA A 75 -1.44 16.29 -14.11
C ALA A 75 -1.06 15.80 -15.51
N LEU A 76 0.12 16.17 -16.01
CA LEU A 76 0.61 15.73 -17.31
C LEU A 76 0.95 14.23 -17.31
N LEU A 77 1.50 13.68 -16.24
CA LEU A 77 1.72 12.23 -16.11
C LEU A 77 0.40 11.46 -16.15
N ARG A 78 -0.64 11.95 -15.45
CA ARG A 78 -1.99 11.36 -15.52
C ARG A 78 -2.57 11.41 -16.93
N ALA A 79 -2.41 12.54 -17.63
CA ALA A 79 -2.83 12.65 -19.03
C ALA A 79 -2.07 11.65 -19.93
N LEU A 80 -0.75 11.59 -19.80
CA LEU A 80 0.10 10.69 -20.59
C LEU A 80 -0.27 9.22 -20.36
N LYS A 81 -0.47 8.80 -19.10
CA LYS A 81 -0.93 7.44 -18.75
C LYS A 81 -2.26 7.12 -19.43
N ALA A 82 -3.21 8.06 -19.41
CA ALA A 82 -4.51 7.88 -20.06
C ALA A 82 -4.41 7.75 -21.58
N GLU A 83 -3.58 8.57 -22.23
CA GLU A 83 -3.33 8.51 -23.67
C GLU A 83 -2.68 7.19 -24.09
N LEU A 84 -1.61 6.78 -23.39
CA LEU A 84 -0.89 5.55 -23.66
C LEU A 84 -1.76 4.31 -23.40
N ARG A 85 -2.59 4.33 -22.35
CA ARG A 85 -3.62 3.29 -22.13
C ARG A 85 -4.60 3.21 -23.30
N GLY A 86 -4.98 4.36 -23.88
CA GLY A 86 -5.80 4.42 -25.09
C GLY A 86 -5.14 3.77 -26.31
N VAL A 87 -3.84 3.99 -26.52
CA VAL A 87 -3.04 3.32 -27.56
C VAL A 87 -3.05 1.80 -27.35
N VAL A 88 -2.81 1.34 -26.13
CA VAL A 88 -2.85 -0.10 -25.78
C VAL A 88 -4.22 -0.72 -26.08
N GLY A 89 -5.32 -0.05 -25.69
CA GLY A 89 -6.67 -0.54 -25.94
C GLY A 89 -6.97 -0.73 -27.42
N ARG A 90 -6.65 0.26 -28.26
CA ARG A 90 -6.81 0.15 -29.73
C ARG A 90 -5.95 -0.95 -30.32
N ALA A 91 -4.71 -1.08 -29.86
CA ALA A 91 -3.80 -2.10 -30.34
C ALA A 91 -4.27 -3.52 -29.99
N LEU A 92 -4.85 -3.72 -28.79
CA LEU A 92 -5.48 -4.98 -28.38
C LEU A 92 -6.65 -5.35 -29.29
N ASP A 93 -7.52 -4.41 -29.61
CA ASP A 93 -8.65 -4.65 -30.52
C ASP A 93 -8.17 -5.00 -31.93
N ALA A 94 -7.22 -4.23 -32.47
CA ALA A 94 -6.65 -4.49 -33.79
C ALA A 94 -5.92 -5.84 -33.87
N ALA A 95 -5.29 -6.28 -32.78
CA ALA A 95 -4.62 -7.57 -32.66
C ALA A 95 -5.58 -8.73 -32.33
N LYS A 96 -6.89 -8.48 -32.18
CA LYS A 96 -7.88 -9.46 -31.71
C LYS A 96 -7.46 -10.11 -30.38
N GLY A 97 -6.70 -9.38 -29.57
CA GLY A 97 -6.18 -9.82 -28.28
C GLY A 97 -4.95 -10.70 -28.32
N ALA A 98 -4.23 -10.88 -29.42
CA ALA A 98 -2.92 -11.54 -29.35
C ALA A 98 -1.90 -10.61 -28.64
N PRO A 99 -1.28 -10.99 -27.50
CA PRO A 99 -0.44 -10.08 -26.71
C PRO A 99 0.75 -9.50 -27.47
N ASP A 100 1.52 -10.35 -28.16
CA ASP A 100 2.72 -9.93 -28.90
C ASP A 100 2.37 -9.03 -30.09
N ASP A 101 1.29 -9.36 -30.80
CA ASP A 101 0.77 -8.54 -31.90
C ASP A 101 0.27 -7.19 -31.39
N ALA A 102 -0.44 -7.17 -30.26
CA ALA A 102 -0.93 -5.94 -29.64
C ALA A 102 0.25 -5.06 -29.20
N ARG A 103 1.28 -5.64 -28.58
CA ARG A 103 2.49 -4.93 -28.19
C ARG A 103 3.18 -4.34 -29.41
N THR A 104 3.37 -5.15 -30.46
CA THR A 104 4.00 -4.72 -31.71
C THR A 104 3.25 -3.55 -32.36
N ARG A 105 1.93 -3.63 -32.41
CA ARG A 105 1.07 -2.55 -32.96
C ARG A 105 1.11 -1.29 -32.12
N ALA A 106 1.04 -1.41 -30.79
CA ALA A 106 1.14 -0.27 -29.88
C ALA A 106 2.49 0.44 -30.05
N MET A 107 3.59 -0.32 -30.08
CA MET A 107 4.93 0.24 -30.28
C MET A 107 5.09 0.91 -31.66
N ALA A 108 4.54 0.31 -32.73
CA ALA A 108 4.55 0.92 -34.06
C ALA A 108 3.73 2.21 -34.15
N GLU A 109 2.59 2.28 -33.45
CA GLU A 109 1.79 3.50 -33.35
C GLU A 109 2.55 4.61 -32.62
N LEU A 110 3.17 4.29 -31.48
CA LEU A 110 4.00 5.21 -30.72
C LEU A 110 5.21 5.70 -31.54
N GLU A 111 5.89 4.81 -32.25
CA GLU A 111 7.03 5.18 -33.09
C GLU A 111 6.62 6.13 -34.22
N ARG A 112 5.45 5.93 -34.83
CA ARG A 112 4.90 6.84 -35.85
C ARG A 112 4.59 8.24 -35.27
N LEU A 113 4.33 8.32 -33.97
CA LEU A 113 4.19 9.59 -33.23
C LEU A 113 5.55 10.16 -32.78
N GLY A 114 6.67 9.51 -33.10
CA GLY A 114 8.00 9.92 -32.66
C GLY A 114 8.32 9.53 -31.21
N VAL A 115 7.49 8.68 -30.59
CA VAL A 115 7.70 8.15 -29.24
C VAL A 115 8.44 6.83 -29.33
N ARG A 116 9.60 6.74 -28.69
CA ARG A 116 10.41 5.51 -28.61
C ARG A 116 10.76 5.22 -27.15
N PRO A 117 10.99 3.94 -26.78
CA PRO A 117 11.54 3.63 -25.48
C PRO A 117 12.83 4.42 -25.26
N ALA A 118 12.92 5.11 -24.13
CA ALA A 118 14.13 5.81 -23.73
C ALA A 118 15.25 4.80 -23.50
N GLY A 119 16.44 5.15 -23.99
CA GLY A 119 17.68 4.47 -23.66
C GLY A 119 18.15 4.87 -22.26
N GLU A 120 19.39 5.33 -22.16
CA GLU A 120 19.95 5.77 -20.87
C GLU A 120 19.40 7.13 -20.40
N GLU A 121 18.88 7.95 -21.32
CA GLU A 121 18.36 9.27 -21.01
C GLU A 121 16.97 9.20 -20.36
N ARG A 122 16.88 9.50 -19.06
CA ARG A 122 15.65 9.41 -18.27
C ARG A 122 15.02 10.78 -18.06
N ARG A 123 14.30 11.27 -19.07
CA ARG A 123 13.45 12.48 -18.92
C ARG A 123 12.09 12.12 -18.35
N TRP A 124 11.45 13.08 -17.68
CA TRP A 124 10.07 12.93 -17.20
C TRP A 124 9.13 12.39 -18.29
N GLY A 125 8.39 11.33 -17.95
CA GLY A 125 7.38 10.75 -18.84
C GLY A 125 7.94 9.96 -20.02
N SER A 126 9.25 9.78 -20.13
CA SER A 126 9.81 8.95 -21.20
C SER A 126 9.32 7.51 -21.05
N LEU A 127 8.85 6.90 -22.13
CA LEU A 127 8.46 5.50 -22.10
C LEU A 127 9.70 4.64 -21.85
N LEU A 128 9.73 3.82 -20.81
CA LEU A 128 10.82 2.88 -20.55
C LEU A 128 10.48 1.49 -21.07
N ASP A 129 9.27 1.02 -20.80
CA ASP A 129 8.81 -0.29 -21.23
C ASP A 129 7.29 -0.33 -21.45
N LEU A 130 6.88 -1.21 -22.36
CA LEU A 130 5.50 -1.62 -22.57
C LEU A 130 5.47 -3.14 -22.72
N ARG A 131 4.90 -3.81 -21.72
CA ARG A 131 4.62 -5.25 -21.74
C ARG A 131 3.13 -5.47 -21.85
N ILE A 132 2.73 -6.41 -22.70
CA ILE A 132 1.36 -6.91 -22.79
C ILE A 132 1.42 -8.43 -22.69
N GLU A 133 0.63 -9.01 -21.80
CA GLU A 133 0.59 -10.46 -21.62
C GLU A 133 -0.83 -10.99 -21.38
N GLN A 134 -0.95 -12.31 -21.52
CA GLN A 134 -2.15 -13.07 -21.18
C GLN A 134 -1.84 -13.96 -19.98
N PRO A 135 -2.44 -13.71 -18.79
CA PRO A 135 -2.24 -14.57 -17.63
C PRO A 135 -2.75 -15.98 -17.90
N ALA A 136 -1.94 -17.00 -17.60
CA ALA A 136 -2.28 -18.40 -17.89
C ALA A 136 -3.58 -18.86 -17.20
N ALA A 137 -3.85 -18.36 -15.99
CA ALA A 137 -5.07 -18.68 -15.24
C ALA A 137 -6.33 -17.93 -15.74
N HIS A 138 -6.16 -16.90 -16.57
CA HIS A 138 -7.22 -15.98 -17.00
C HIS A 138 -7.12 -15.68 -18.50
N PRO A 139 -7.48 -16.65 -19.37
CA PRO A 139 -7.35 -16.49 -20.82
C PRO A 139 -8.23 -15.38 -21.42
N GLU A 140 -9.28 -14.97 -20.71
CA GLU A 140 -10.16 -13.85 -21.03
C GLU A 140 -9.52 -12.47 -20.82
N LEU A 141 -8.42 -12.41 -20.06
CA LEU A 141 -7.77 -11.17 -19.66
C LEU A 141 -6.52 -10.86 -20.48
N ARG A 142 -6.24 -9.58 -20.61
CA ARG A 142 -4.95 -9.04 -21.06
C ARG A 142 -4.44 -8.04 -20.05
N VAL A 143 -3.19 -8.17 -19.67
CA VAL A 143 -2.56 -7.24 -18.73
C VAL A 143 -1.50 -6.47 -19.47
N ALA A 144 -1.60 -5.15 -19.42
CA ALA A 144 -0.56 -4.25 -19.89
C ALA A 144 0.15 -3.60 -18.70
N VAL A 145 1.47 -3.62 -18.71
CA VAL A 145 2.30 -2.84 -17.80
C VAL A 145 3.04 -1.80 -18.63
N LEU A 146 2.82 -0.54 -18.27
CA LEU A 146 3.44 0.61 -18.90
C LEU A 146 4.34 1.29 -17.88
N THR A 147 5.63 1.38 -18.19
CA THR A 147 6.64 1.95 -17.29
C THR A 147 7.15 3.25 -17.87
N LEU A 148 6.99 4.34 -17.12
CA LEU A 148 7.50 5.67 -17.48
C LEU A 148 8.72 6.02 -16.62
N ALA A 149 9.65 6.77 -17.20
CA ALA A 149 10.72 7.40 -16.46
C ALA A 149 10.17 8.57 -15.64
N VAL A 150 10.56 8.60 -14.37
CA VAL A 150 10.42 9.75 -13.48
C VAL A 150 11.76 9.96 -12.78
N PRO A 151 12.06 11.15 -12.23
CA PRO A 151 13.30 11.34 -11.50
C PRO A 151 13.48 10.28 -10.42
N CYS A 152 14.70 9.74 -10.37
CA CYS A 152 15.14 8.83 -9.31
C CYS A 152 14.36 7.52 -9.21
N GLY A 153 13.72 7.11 -10.31
CA GLY A 153 13.04 5.83 -10.39
C GLY A 153 12.27 5.64 -11.68
N GLU A 154 11.14 4.97 -11.54
CA GLU A 154 10.21 4.66 -12.62
C GLU A 154 8.78 4.73 -12.06
N ASP A 155 7.83 4.88 -12.95
CA ASP A 155 6.41 4.93 -12.66
C ASP A 155 5.68 3.93 -13.54
N ALA A 156 5.57 2.69 -13.06
CA ALA A 156 4.80 1.66 -13.71
C ALA A 156 3.31 1.77 -13.38
N SER A 157 2.49 1.62 -14.41
CA SER A 157 1.04 1.52 -14.34
C SER A 157 0.60 0.16 -14.89
N LEU A 158 -0.40 -0.44 -14.26
CA LEU A 158 -0.94 -1.74 -14.64
C LEU A 158 -2.38 -1.59 -15.11
N TYR A 159 -2.70 -2.18 -16.25
CA TYR A 159 -4.04 -2.17 -16.83
C TYR A 159 -4.50 -3.59 -17.12
N VAL A 160 -5.66 -3.96 -16.59
CA VAL A 160 -6.33 -5.23 -16.92
C VAL A 160 -7.46 -4.94 -17.89
N PHE A 161 -7.39 -5.57 -19.05
CA PHE A 161 -8.44 -5.56 -20.06
C PHE A 161 -9.13 -6.91 -20.11
N GLU A 162 -10.45 -6.91 -20.21
CA GLU A 162 -11.26 -8.12 -20.37
C GLU A 162 -11.88 -8.16 -21.76
N ARG A 163 -11.91 -9.34 -22.38
CA ARG A 163 -12.57 -9.53 -23.67
C ARG A 163 -14.10 -9.45 -23.52
N GLY A 164 -14.68 -8.38 -24.04
CA GLY A 164 -16.11 -8.21 -24.22
C GLY A 164 -16.60 -8.67 -25.60
N ARG A 165 -17.88 -8.39 -25.89
CA ARG A 165 -18.49 -8.69 -27.21
C ARG A 165 -17.97 -7.79 -28.33
N ALA A 166 -17.68 -6.53 -28.02
CA ALA A 166 -17.31 -5.50 -29.00
C ALA A 166 -15.79 -5.28 -29.11
N GLY A 167 -14.99 -5.97 -28.29
CA GLY A 167 -13.55 -5.72 -28.16
C GLY A 167 -13.09 -5.90 -26.72
N PHE A 168 -11.88 -5.44 -26.43
CA PHE A 168 -11.33 -5.41 -25.08
C PHE A 168 -11.84 -4.19 -24.32
N ARG A 169 -12.46 -4.41 -23.17
CA ARG A 169 -12.84 -3.34 -22.23
C ARG A 169 -11.77 -3.21 -21.15
N LEU A 170 -11.48 -1.99 -20.71
CA LEU A 170 -10.71 -1.80 -19.48
C LEU A 170 -11.55 -2.28 -18.29
N ALA A 171 -11.01 -3.21 -17.52
CA ALA A 171 -11.66 -3.77 -16.33
C ALA A 171 -11.08 -3.17 -15.04
N LEU A 172 -9.78 -2.91 -15.03
CA LEU A 172 -9.07 -2.32 -13.89
C LEU A 172 -7.84 -1.54 -14.36
N ALA A 173 -7.57 -0.40 -13.74
CA ALA A 173 -6.32 0.33 -13.81
C ALA A 173 -5.75 0.51 -12.40
N HIS A 174 -4.46 0.23 -12.25
CA HIS A 174 -3.68 0.57 -11.09
C HIS A 174 -2.57 1.51 -11.53
N GLU A 175 -2.75 2.79 -11.24
CA GLU A 175 -1.78 3.84 -11.49
C GLU A 175 -1.28 4.37 -10.15
N SER A 176 0.01 4.71 -10.08
CA SER A 176 0.50 5.50 -8.96
C SER A 176 -0.16 6.88 -8.97
N ASP A 177 -0.51 7.41 -7.80
CA ASP A 177 -0.87 8.82 -7.65
C ASP A 177 0.42 9.64 -7.64
N PRO A 178 0.66 10.53 -8.63
CA PRO A 178 1.86 11.33 -8.67
C PRO A 178 1.87 12.49 -7.64
N SER A 179 1.20 12.35 -6.49
CA SER A 179 1.14 13.36 -5.44
C SER A 179 2.46 13.45 -4.66
N GLY A 180 3.50 14.02 -5.26
CA GLY A 180 4.81 14.22 -4.62
C GLY A 180 6.00 13.68 -5.44
N TRP A 181 7.17 13.53 -4.81
CA TRP A 181 8.38 12.94 -5.45
C TRP A 181 8.27 11.46 -5.76
N THR A 182 7.19 10.89 -5.29
CA THR A 182 7.14 9.52 -4.87
C THR A 182 6.07 8.86 -5.71
N SER A 183 6.47 8.36 -6.88
CA SER A 183 5.61 7.44 -7.61
C SER A 183 5.62 6.10 -6.87
N GLU A 184 4.44 5.61 -6.50
CA GLU A 184 4.24 4.22 -6.06
C GLU A 184 4.28 3.25 -7.26
N GLY A 185 5.09 3.53 -8.29
CA GLY A 185 5.15 2.74 -9.52
C GLY A 185 6.47 2.01 -9.71
N ASN A 186 7.42 2.14 -8.78
CA ASN A 186 8.75 1.58 -8.94
C ASN A 186 8.75 0.07 -8.67
N ARG A 187 9.44 -0.71 -9.50
CA ARG A 187 9.54 -2.18 -9.38
C ARG A 187 8.19 -2.88 -9.23
N LEU A 188 7.16 -2.45 -9.97
CA LEU A 188 5.82 -3.02 -9.85
C LEU A 188 5.82 -4.53 -10.07
N SER A 189 5.16 -5.26 -9.16
CA SER A 189 4.94 -6.69 -9.23
C SER A 189 3.48 -7.02 -8.96
N TYR A 190 2.94 -8.05 -9.61
CA TYR A 190 1.55 -8.44 -9.42
C TYR A 190 1.34 -9.93 -9.63
N GLY A 191 0.17 -10.40 -9.21
CA GLY A 191 -0.36 -11.70 -9.58
C GLY A 191 -1.85 -11.82 -9.28
N PHE A 192 -2.51 -12.73 -10.01
CA PHE A 192 -3.92 -13.01 -9.82
C PHE A 192 -4.12 -14.01 -8.68
N LEU A 193 -5.05 -13.68 -7.79
CA LEU A 193 -5.53 -14.54 -6.73
C LEU A 193 -6.70 -15.36 -7.27
N GLY A 194 -6.73 -16.65 -6.91
CA GLY A 194 -7.79 -17.57 -7.29
C GLY A 194 -8.97 -17.54 -6.30
N GLY A 195 -9.93 -18.45 -6.49
CA GLY A 195 -10.98 -18.75 -5.50
C GLY A 195 -12.04 -17.66 -5.33
N GLN A 196 -12.04 -16.61 -6.15
CA GLN A 196 -13.08 -15.59 -6.10
C GLN A 196 -14.42 -16.15 -6.64
N PRO A 197 -15.57 -15.83 -6.02
CA PRO A 197 -16.85 -16.37 -6.44
C PRO A 197 -17.20 -16.03 -7.89
N LYS A 198 -17.85 -16.96 -8.60
CA LYS A 198 -18.45 -16.75 -9.94
C LYS A 198 -17.45 -16.40 -11.05
N GLY A 199 -16.22 -16.92 -10.99
CA GLY A 199 -15.21 -16.66 -12.02
C GLY A 199 -14.67 -15.23 -12.01
N ARG A 200 -14.91 -14.49 -10.92
CA ARG A 200 -14.24 -13.22 -10.68
C ARG A 200 -12.76 -13.48 -10.40
N TRP A 201 -11.96 -12.43 -10.45
CA TRP A 201 -10.55 -12.47 -10.11
C TRP A 201 -10.23 -11.32 -9.16
N ALA A 202 -9.17 -11.49 -8.37
CA ALA A 202 -8.60 -10.44 -7.56
C ALA A 202 -7.12 -10.30 -7.90
N LEU A 203 -6.58 -9.09 -7.78
CA LEU A 203 -5.21 -8.79 -8.17
C LEU A 203 -4.44 -8.34 -6.93
N ALA A 204 -3.41 -9.11 -6.55
CA ALA A 204 -2.41 -8.62 -5.61
C ALA A 204 -1.39 -7.80 -6.40
N VAL A 205 -1.15 -6.55 -5.99
CA VAL A 205 -0.16 -5.66 -6.58
C VAL A 205 0.75 -5.14 -5.49
N SER A 206 2.05 -5.16 -5.71
CA SER A 206 3.05 -4.53 -4.87
C SER A 206 3.87 -3.57 -5.71
N SER A 207 4.22 -2.43 -5.13
CA SER A 207 5.06 -1.43 -5.78
C SER A 207 5.81 -0.61 -4.74
N ALA A 208 6.97 -0.12 -5.13
CA ALA A 208 7.82 0.70 -4.30
C ALA A 208 7.71 2.18 -4.68
N GLU A 209 7.99 3.00 -3.69
CA GLU A 209 8.13 4.44 -3.81
C GLU A 209 9.43 4.83 -4.57
N SER A 210 9.32 5.70 -5.58
CA SER A 210 10.47 6.44 -6.13
C SER A 210 10.87 7.60 -5.21
N SER A 211 12.14 8.01 -5.19
CA SER A 211 12.69 9.04 -4.28
C SER A 211 14.15 9.30 -4.65
N CYS A 212 14.58 10.54 -4.53
CA CYS A 212 15.95 10.98 -4.83
C CYS A 212 16.84 11.02 -3.59
N VAL A 213 16.25 11.04 -2.40
CA VAL A 213 16.95 11.50 -1.17
C VAL A 213 17.08 10.42 -0.10
N SER A 214 16.51 9.23 -0.31
CA SER A 214 16.64 8.12 0.64
C SER A 214 16.69 6.77 -0.07
N LEU A 215 17.48 5.82 0.42
CA LEU A 215 17.39 4.42 0.01
C LEU A 215 16.24 3.69 0.72
N TRP A 216 15.68 4.30 1.76
CA TRP A 216 14.50 3.80 2.46
C TRP A 216 13.25 4.22 1.73
N ARG A 217 12.46 3.23 1.32
CA ARG A 217 11.25 3.42 0.53
C ARG A 217 10.05 2.81 1.22
N THR A 218 8.89 3.32 0.86
CA THR A 218 7.63 2.68 1.15
C THR A 218 7.36 1.61 0.09
N LEU A 219 7.11 0.38 0.52
CA LEU A 219 6.57 -0.69 -0.29
C LEU A 219 5.08 -0.78 0.02
N THR A 220 4.27 -0.44 -0.97
CA THR A 220 2.81 -0.50 -0.88
C THR A 220 2.34 -1.80 -1.53
N THR A 221 1.45 -2.51 -0.85
CA THR A 221 0.82 -3.74 -1.36
C THR A 221 -0.69 -3.60 -1.25
N ARG A 222 -1.40 -3.91 -2.32
CA ARG A 222 -2.86 -3.84 -2.40
C ARG A 222 -3.43 -5.14 -2.94
N VAL A 223 -4.61 -5.51 -2.47
CA VAL A 223 -5.45 -6.52 -3.14
C VAL A 223 -6.66 -5.79 -3.72
N LEU A 224 -6.76 -5.84 -5.04
CA LEU A 224 -7.71 -5.08 -5.82
C LEU A 224 -8.75 -6.01 -6.43
N LEU A 225 -9.99 -5.53 -6.44
CA LEU A 225 -11.11 -6.11 -7.17
C LEU A 225 -11.59 -5.10 -8.21
N GLU A 226 -12.27 -5.58 -9.25
CA GLU A 226 -13.04 -4.71 -10.15
C GLU A 226 -13.98 -3.82 -9.33
N GLY A 227 -13.87 -2.50 -9.55
CA GLY A 227 -14.77 -1.49 -9.02
C GLY A 227 -15.94 -1.22 -9.97
N THR A 228 -16.75 -0.20 -9.66
CA THR A 228 -17.76 0.32 -10.60
C THR A 228 -17.13 1.16 -11.72
N ASP A 229 -15.93 1.66 -11.49
CA ASP A 229 -15.10 2.40 -12.44
C ASP A 229 -13.74 1.70 -12.55
N PRO A 230 -13.27 1.33 -13.76
CA PRO A 230 -11.96 0.73 -13.94
C PRO A 230 -10.80 1.56 -13.38
N LEU A 231 -10.92 2.90 -13.33
CA LEU A 231 -9.88 3.78 -12.79
C LEU A 231 -9.86 3.85 -11.26
N HIS A 232 -10.91 3.36 -10.61
CA HIS A 232 -11.05 3.35 -9.15
C HIS A 232 -11.39 1.93 -8.66
N PRO A 233 -10.43 0.99 -8.76
CA PRO A 233 -10.65 -0.37 -8.29
C PRO A 233 -10.91 -0.40 -6.79
N ARG A 234 -11.72 -1.39 -6.36
CA ARG A 234 -12.01 -1.56 -4.93
C ARG A 234 -10.85 -2.30 -4.27
N ALA A 235 -10.10 -1.63 -3.40
CA ALA A 235 -9.11 -2.26 -2.55
C ALA A 235 -9.78 -2.97 -1.37
N ILE A 236 -9.61 -4.29 -1.24
CA ILE A 236 -10.01 -5.06 -0.06
C ILE A 236 -8.87 -5.25 0.94
N PHE A 237 -7.66 -4.85 0.54
CA PHE A 237 -6.47 -4.80 1.37
C PHE A 237 -5.54 -3.71 0.87
N ALA A 238 -4.96 -2.97 1.79
CA ALA A 238 -3.88 -2.04 1.54
C ALA A 238 -2.94 -2.09 2.74
N ASN A 239 -1.65 -2.26 2.49
CA ASN A 239 -0.62 -2.22 3.50
C ASN A 239 0.62 -1.53 2.94
N SER A 240 1.28 -0.75 3.78
CA SER A 240 2.52 -0.05 3.43
C SER A 240 3.57 -0.37 4.47
N LEU A 241 4.77 -0.70 4.04
CA LEU A 241 5.89 -1.01 4.91
C LEU A 241 7.16 -0.33 4.42
N ARG A 242 8.12 -0.10 5.32
CA ARG A 242 9.42 0.48 4.96
C ARG A 242 10.39 -0.63 4.56
N PHE A 243 11.11 -0.43 3.46
CA PHE A 243 12.13 -1.37 3.01
C PHE A 243 13.36 -0.63 2.45
N HIS A 244 14.49 -1.34 2.40
CA HIS A 244 15.75 -0.81 1.89
C HIS A 244 15.95 -1.23 0.43
N MET A 245 15.95 -0.26 -0.49
CA MET A 245 15.82 -0.49 -1.94
C MET A 245 16.90 -1.42 -2.55
N PRO A 246 18.21 -1.31 -2.22
CA PRO A 246 19.24 -2.15 -2.84
C PRO A 246 18.97 -3.66 -2.78
N ALA A 247 18.32 -4.12 -1.71
CA ALA A 247 18.01 -5.54 -1.53
C ALA A 247 16.69 -5.97 -2.22
N GLY A 248 15.81 -5.01 -2.51
CA GLY A 248 14.56 -5.25 -3.23
C GLY A 248 13.50 -6.00 -2.45
N TYR A 249 12.49 -6.47 -3.18
CA TYR A 249 11.39 -7.26 -2.65
C TYR A 249 10.87 -8.23 -3.72
N THR A 250 10.12 -9.23 -3.28
CA THR A 250 9.43 -10.18 -4.15
C THR A 250 7.99 -10.37 -3.68
N LEU A 251 7.08 -10.51 -4.64
CA LEU A 251 5.68 -10.85 -4.41
C LEU A 251 5.44 -12.23 -5.05
N ALA A 252 5.11 -13.21 -4.22
CA ALA A 252 4.71 -14.54 -4.66
C ALA A 252 3.19 -14.70 -4.46
N VAL A 253 2.44 -14.82 -5.56
CA VAL A 253 0.97 -14.95 -5.52
C VAL A 253 0.57 -16.40 -5.79
N SER A 254 -0.45 -16.87 -5.07
CA SER A 254 -1.05 -18.19 -5.19
C SER A 254 -2.58 -18.08 -5.19
N ALA A 255 -3.28 -19.17 -5.49
CA ALA A 255 -4.74 -19.15 -5.56
C ALA A 255 -5.42 -18.67 -4.26
N GLY A 256 -4.87 -19.01 -3.08
CA GLY A 256 -5.47 -18.68 -1.77
C GLY A 256 -4.85 -17.49 -1.04
N GLY A 257 -3.91 -16.77 -1.67
CA GLY A 257 -3.20 -15.70 -0.98
C GLY A 257 -1.85 -15.36 -1.59
N PHE A 258 -1.06 -14.56 -0.88
CA PHE A 258 0.24 -14.08 -1.37
C PHE A 258 1.27 -14.03 -0.24
N THR A 259 2.53 -14.07 -0.61
CA THR A 259 3.66 -13.86 0.28
C THR A 259 4.51 -12.71 -0.24
N LEU A 260 4.73 -11.72 0.59
CA LEU A 260 5.66 -10.64 0.34
C LEU A 260 6.97 -10.92 1.07
N ARG A 261 8.10 -10.87 0.37
CA ARG A 261 9.43 -10.97 0.99
C ARG A 261 10.23 -9.73 0.66
N TRP A 262 10.87 -9.13 1.64
CA TRP A 262 11.66 -7.92 1.46
C TRP A 262 12.82 -7.91 2.45
N THR A 263 13.81 -7.08 2.18
CA THR A 263 14.82 -6.75 3.18
C THR A 263 14.51 -5.36 3.70
N GLY A 264 14.30 -5.26 5.01
CA GLY A 264 13.97 -4.02 5.68
C GLY A 264 14.55 -4.00 7.09
N ASP A 265 14.45 -2.84 7.72
CA ASP A 265 14.67 -2.73 9.16
C ASP A 265 13.30 -2.90 9.83
N PRO A 266 13.11 -3.92 10.68
CA PRO A 266 11.85 -4.14 11.38
C PRO A 266 11.51 -3.02 12.38
N THR A 267 12.42 -2.07 12.63
CA THR A 267 12.29 -1.04 13.68
C THR A 267 12.66 0.38 13.28
N PHE A 268 13.24 0.62 12.11
CA PHE A 268 13.87 1.91 11.73
C PHE A 268 14.63 2.55 12.91
N LEU A 269 15.53 1.78 13.51
CA LEU A 269 16.46 2.28 14.50
C LEU A 269 17.84 2.42 13.83
N PRO A 270 18.45 3.61 13.82
CA PRO A 270 19.65 3.92 13.02
C PRO A 270 20.92 3.09 13.32
N TRP A 271 20.84 2.11 14.22
CA TRP A 271 21.96 1.32 14.73
C TRP A 271 21.74 -0.20 14.65
N TYR A 272 20.69 -0.69 13.99
CA TYR A 272 20.44 -2.14 13.83
C TYR A 272 21.16 -2.70 12.59
N PRO A 273 22.20 -3.53 12.72
CA PRO A 273 22.98 -4.04 11.59
C PRO A 273 22.36 -5.29 10.92
N ARG A 274 21.14 -5.69 11.28
CA ARG A 274 20.50 -6.88 10.68
C ARG A 274 19.50 -6.47 9.60
N TRP A 275 19.94 -6.61 8.36
CA TRP A 275 19.09 -6.57 7.18
C TRP A 275 18.50 -7.95 6.95
N ASP A 276 17.56 -8.34 7.80
CA ASP A 276 16.99 -9.67 7.69
C ASP A 276 15.99 -9.75 6.54
N ALA A 277 15.94 -10.95 5.93
CA ALA A 277 14.92 -11.28 4.95
C ALA A 277 13.58 -11.45 5.69
N LEU A 278 12.76 -10.42 5.66
CA LEU A 278 11.43 -10.42 6.23
C LEU A 278 10.45 -11.07 5.25
N ALA A 279 9.43 -11.72 5.80
CA ALA A 279 8.37 -12.34 5.01
C ALA A 279 7.00 -12.09 5.66
N ALA A 280 6.02 -11.85 4.80
CA ALA A 280 4.64 -11.61 5.18
C ALA A 280 3.73 -12.47 4.33
N ARG A 281 3.11 -13.49 4.94
CA ARG A 281 2.13 -14.33 4.27
C ARG A 281 0.73 -13.83 4.57
N TYR A 282 -0.10 -13.81 3.54
CA TYR A 282 -1.52 -13.45 3.64
C TYR A 282 -2.38 -14.52 3.00
N THR A 283 -3.53 -14.79 3.60
CA THR A 283 -4.62 -15.59 3.01
C THR A 283 -5.72 -14.64 2.54
N VAL A 284 -6.35 -14.99 1.43
CA VAL A 284 -7.44 -14.23 0.83
C VAL A 284 -8.65 -15.13 0.67
N GLU A 285 -9.75 -14.76 1.31
CA GLU A 285 -11.01 -15.48 1.29
C GLU A 285 -12.15 -14.50 0.99
N GLY A 286 -12.69 -14.57 -0.23
CA GLY A 286 -13.65 -13.57 -0.72
C GLY A 286 -13.06 -12.16 -0.65
N ASP A 287 -13.71 -11.30 0.15
CA ASP A 287 -13.34 -9.91 0.38
C ASP A 287 -12.46 -9.70 1.63
N SER A 288 -12.04 -10.78 2.29
CA SER A 288 -11.21 -10.71 3.50
C SER A 288 -9.77 -11.09 3.19
N VAL A 289 -8.83 -10.24 3.59
CA VAL A 289 -7.39 -10.53 3.56
C VAL A 289 -6.88 -10.58 4.99
N ARG A 290 -6.17 -11.64 5.36
CA ARG A 290 -5.65 -11.82 6.72
C ARG A 290 -4.18 -12.21 6.69
N ARG A 291 -3.40 -11.70 7.64
CA ARG A 291 -2.04 -12.19 7.85
C ARG A 291 -2.10 -13.63 8.33
N ALA A 292 -1.30 -14.49 7.70
CA ALA A 292 -1.21 -15.91 8.01
C ALA A 292 0.12 -16.26 8.67
N PRO A 293 0.17 -17.33 9.48
CA PRO A 293 1.40 -17.85 10.06
C PRO A 293 2.49 -18.26 9.03
N PRO A 294 3.76 -18.24 9.45
CA PRO A 294 4.26 -17.60 10.67
C PRO A 294 4.29 -16.07 10.52
N LEU A 295 4.14 -15.33 11.63
CA LEU A 295 4.25 -13.86 11.60
C LEU A 295 5.65 -13.39 11.17
N ALA A 296 6.68 -14.13 11.60
CA ALA A 296 8.09 -13.89 11.32
C ALA A 296 8.91 -15.20 11.42
N PRO A 297 10.11 -15.27 10.79
CA PRO A 297 10.88 -16.52 10.74
C PRO A 297 11.47 -16.93 12.10
N ASP A 298 11.88 -15.98 12.93
CA ASP A 298 12.49 -16.21 14.25
C ASP A 298 11.77 -15.44 15.36
N ALA A 299 12.12 -15.71 16.62
CA ALA A 299 11.47 -15.12 17.80
C ALA A 299 11.66 -13.61 17.91
N GLU A 300 12.86 -13.13 17.58
CA GLU A 300 13.24 -11.73 17.65
C GLU A 300 12.42 -10.93 16.63
N SER A 301 12.46 -11.36 15.37
CA SER A 301 11.64 -10.83 14.28
C SER A 301 10.14 -10.94 14.58
N PHE A 302 9.70 -11.99 15.30
CA PHE A 302 8.30 -12.14 15.69
C PHE A 302 7.85 -11.04 16.64
N VAL A 303 8.64 -10.73 17.68
CA VAL A 303 8.30 -9.67 18.63
C VAL A 303 8.22 -8.32 17.93
N TYR A 304 9.18 -7.99 17.06
CA TYR A 304 9.12 -6.74 16.30
C TYR A 304 7.95 -6.68 15.34
N ALA A 305 7.68 -7.76 14.61
CA ALA A 305 6.51 -7.85 13.74
C ALA A 305 5.21 -7.67 14.53
N TRP A 306 5.09 -8.29 15.70
CA TRP A 306 3.92 -8.18 16.59
C TRP A 306 3.73 -6.75 17.12
N LEU A 307 4.81 -6.08 17.52
CA LEU A 307 4.79 -4.68 17.96
C LEU A 307 4.44 -3.70 16.83
N GLY A 308 4.71 -4.08 15.57
CA GLY A 308 4.32 -3.31 14.38
C GLY A 308 2.83 -3.41 14.01
N LEU A 309 2.08 -4.35 14.58
CA LEU A 309 0.66 -4.54 14.31
C LEU A 309 -0.22 -3.58 15.12
N GLU A 310 -1.39 -3.23 14.59
CA GLU A 310 -2.50 -2.68 15.38
C GLU A 310 -3.01 -3.72 16.37
N TRP A 311 -3.52 -3.26 17.53
CA TRP A 311 -3.93 -4.18 18.60
C TRP A 311 -4.95 -5.23 18.14
N ALA A 312 -5.94 -4.84 17.34
CA ALA A 312 -6.96 -5.73 16.78
C ALA A 312 -6.38 -6.90 15.96
N GLU A 313 -5.19 -6.72 15.38
CA GLU A 313 -4.47 -7.79 14.68
C GLU A 313 -3.46 -8.49 15.61
N ALA A 314 -2.79 -7.73 16.49
CA ALA A 314 -1.79 -8.23 17.43
C ALA A 314 -2.37 -9.23 18.44
N GLU A 315 -3.61 -9.03 18.89
CA GLU A 315 -4.27 -9.89 19.87
C GLU A 315 -4.44 -11.34 19.38
N ARG A 316 -4.56 -11.53 18.06
CA ARG A 316 -4.67 -12.86 17.44
C ARG A 316 -3.42 -13.71 17.60
N TRP A 317 -2.29 -13.07 17.88
CA TRP A 317 -1.00 -13.71 18.10
C TRP A 317 -0.72 -13.94 19.58
N LEU A 318 -1.69 -13.69 20.47
CA LEU A 318 -1.62 -14.16 21.85
C LEU A 318 -1.88 -15.65 21.93
N CYS A 319 -1.19 -16.34 22.84
CA CYS A 319 -1.53 -17.73 23.13
C CYS A 319 -2.92 -17.83 23.79
N PRO A 320 -3.66 -18.95 23.63
CA PRO A 320 -4.99 -19.09 24.23
C PRO A 320 -5.05 -18.89 25.75
N ALA A 321 -3.95 -19.16 26.46
CA ALA A 321 -3.83 -18.99 27.90
C ALA A 321 -3.40 -17.57 28.33
N ALA A 322 -3.00 -16.70 27.39
CA ALA A 322 -2.55 -15.35 27.69
C ALA A 322 -3.73 -14.44 28.05
N SER A 323 -3.48 -13.46 28.92
CA SER A 323 -4.49 -12.44 29.29
C SER A 323 -4.55 -11.35 28.22
N PRO A 324 -5.69 -11.14 27.53
CA PRO A 324 -5.80 -10.11 26.49
C PRO A 324 -5.55 -8.69 27.02
N SER A 325 -6.11 -8.34 28.18
CA SER A 325 -5.94 -7.01 28.78
C SER A 325 -4.50 -6.72 29.23
N ALA A 326 -3.80 -7.74 29.73
CA ALA A 326 -2.37 -7.61 30.03
C ALA A 326 -1.55 -7.51 28.73
N GLY A 327 -1.89 -8.30 27.71
CA GLY A 327 -1.27 -8.24 26.39
C GLY A 327 -1.41 -6.86 25.74
N GLU A 328 -2.62 -6.27 25.78
CA GLU A 328 -2.89 -4.97 25.18
C GLU A 328 -2.07 -3.87 25.83
N ARG A 329 -2.06 -3.85 27.17
CA ARG A 329 -1.27 -2.87 27.93
C ARG A 329 0.20 -2.95 27.54
N TRP A 330 0.77 -4.15 27.54
CA TRP A 330 2.19 -4.35 27.20
C TRP A 330 2.49 -4.03 25.74
N HIS A 331 1.62 -4.44 24.81
CA HIS A 331 1.76 -4.12 23.39
C HIS A 331 1.81 -2.61 23.19
N ARG A 332 0.87 -1.86 23.79
CA ARG A 332 0.82 -0.41 23.71
C ARG A 332 2.05 0.26 24.32
N GLU A 333 2.47 -0.18 25.51
CA GLU A 333 3.65 0.35 26.20
C GLU A 333 4.95 0.11 25.39
N LEU A 334 5.15 -1.12 24.90
CA LEU A 334 6.32 -1.47 24.11
C LEU A 334 6.33 -0.78 22.75
N ARG A 335 5.17 -0.69 22.08
CA ARG A 335 5.01 0.00 20.81
C ARG A 335 5.34 1.50 20.93
N ALA A 336 4.89 2.15 22.01
CA ALA A 336 5.21 3.54 22.29
C ALA A 336 6.72 3.77 22.56
N ALA A 337 7.41 2.75 23.07
CA ALA A 337 8.84 2.79 23.37
C ALA A 337 9.74 2.31 22.23
N LEU A 338 9.19 1.88 21.09
CA LEU A 338 9.96 1.39 19.93
C LEU A 338 11.12 2.31 19.52
N PRO A 339 10.96 3.66 19.45
CA PRO A 339 12.06 4.55 19.05
C PRO A 339 13.27 4.55 20.01
N GLY A 340 13.10 4.06 21.25
CA GLY A 340 14.13 4.04 22.30
C GLY A 340 14.61 2.64 22.69
N LEU A 341 14.22 1.60 21.95
CA LEU A 341 14.73 0.24 22.16
C LEU A 341 16.20 0.17 21.75
N ALA A 342 17.08 -0.15 22.69
CA ALA A 342 18.48 -0.44 22.40
C ALA A 342 18.65 -1.92 22.07
N SER A 343 19.41 -2.24 21.01
CA SER A 343 19.42 -3.55 20.37
C SER A 343 20.45 -4.51 20.91
N THR A 344 19.99 -5.56 21.58
CA THR A 344 20.29 -6.96 21.21
C THR A 344 19.35 -7.85 22.02
N PRO A 345 18.23 -8.28 21.43
CA PRO A 345 17.39 -9.29 22.03
C PRO A 345 18.22 -10.54 22.27
N GLN A 346 18.35 -10.90 23.54
CA GLN A 346 18.99 -12.14 23.92
C GLN A 346 17.91 -13.23 23.92
N LEU A 347 18.10 -14.23 23.07
CA LEU A 347 17.31 -15.44 23.07
C LEU A 347 17.67 -16.24 24.34
N GLY A 348 16.75 -16.27 25.30
CA GLY A 348 16.81 -17.13 26.47
C GLY A 348 15.98 -18.40 26.27
N ALA A 349 16.43 -19.52 26.83
CA ALA A 349 15.54 -20.64 27.12
C ALA A 349 14.60 -20.24 28.26
N CYS A 350 13.34 -20.68 28.25
CA CYS A 350 12.44 -20.40 29.37
C CYS A 350 12.86 -21.20 30.61
N GLY A 351 13.72 -20.60 31.42
CA GLY A 351 14.13 -21.12 32.72
C GLY A 351 13.22 -20.58 33.80
N GLY A 352 11.99 -21.08 33.88
CA GLY A 352 11.18 -20.96 35.10
C GLY A 352 11.62 -22.02 36.13
N PRO A 353 11.45 -21.79 37.44
CA PRO A 353 11.77 -22.77 38.49
C PRO A 353 10.93 -24.07 38.46
N GLY A 354 10.13 -24.30 37.42
CA GLY A 354 9.28 -25.48 37.22
C GLY A 354 9.73 -26.45 36.12
N GLY A 355 10.86 -26.23 35.46
CA GLY A 355 11.42 -27.20 34.49
C GLY A 355 10.62 -27.33 33.18
N GLU A 356 10.12 -26.22 32.64
CA GLU A 356 9.51 -26.22 31.31
C GLU A 356 10.53 -26.64 30.25
N ASP A 357 10.06 -27.41 29.27
CA ASP A 357 10.87 -27.89 28.15
C ASP A 357 11.35 -26.71 27.30
N PRO A 358 12.66 -26.41 27.28
CA PRO A 358 13.21 -25.24 26.60
C PRO A 358 13.04 -25.31 25.06
N THR A 359 12.62 -26.44 24.51
CA THR A 359 12.30 -26.57 23.08
C THR A 359 10.93 -26.01 22.72
N LYS A 360 10.06 -25.75 23.70
CA LYS A 360 8.66 -25.36 23.49
C LYS A 360 8.41 -23.85 23.56
N CYS A 361 9.39 -23.07 23.96
CA CYS A 361 9.22 -21.63 24.12
C CYS A 361 10.53 -20.88 23.88
N GLU A 362 10.42 -19.57 23.68
CA GLU A 362 11.53 -18.65 23.48
C GLU A 362 11.29 -17.41 24.35
N ASP A 363 12.33 -16.95 25.06
CA ASP A 363 12.32 -15.68 25.78
C ASP A 363 13.07 -14.62 24.96
N VAL A 364 12.39 -13.52 24.66
CA VAL A 364 12.97 -12.37 23.98
C VAL A 364 13.11 -11.22 24.96
N GLU A 365 14.35 -10.91 25.33
CA GLU A 365 14.69 -9.78 26.20
C GLU A 365 14.70 -8.46 25.41
N LEU A 366 13.90 -7.48 25.83
CA LEU A 366 13.86 -6.11 25.30
C LEU A 366 14.41 -5.12 26.33
N ARG A 367 15.42 -4.32 25.92
CA ARG A 367 15.99 -3.26 26.75
C ARG A 367 15.43 -1.90 26.37
N LEU A 368 14.59 -1.37 27.24
CA LEU A 368 13.90 -0.10 27.05
C LEU A 368 14.66 1.00 27.76
N THR A 369 15.17 1.99 27.01
CA THR A 369 15.73 3.21 27.59
C THR A 369 14.65 4.27 27.59
N ARG A 370 14.18 4.70 28.78
CA ARG A 370 13.18 5.76 28.87
C ARG A 370 13.87 7.14 28.79
N PRO A 371 13.36 8.06 27.96
CA PRO A 371 13.84 9.44 27.98
C PRO A 371 13.43 10.12 29.31
N GLY A 372 14.40 10.71 29.99
CA GLY A 372 14.22 11.39 31.28
C GLY A 372 15.53 11.94 31.86
N PRO A 373 15.47 12.82 32.87
CA PRO A 373 16.67 13.44 33.48
C PRO A 373 17.60 12.43 34.15
N ALA A 374 17.05 11.31 34.62
CA ALA A 374 17.80 10.11 34.94
C ALA A 374 17.46 9.06 33.88
N ARG A 375 18.39 8.73 32.99
CA ARG A 375 18.23 7.59 32.06
C ARG A 375 18.03 6.33 32.90
N SER A 376 16.83 5.75 32.86
CA SER A 376 16.57 4.44 33.42
C SER A 376 16.40 3.42 32.30
N THR A 377 17.04 2.27 32.50
CA THR A 377 16.92 1.12 31.59
C THR A 377 16.07 0.06 32.28
N ALA A 378 14.94 -0.28 31.68
CA ALA A 378 14.10 -1.38 32.13
C ALA A 378 14.27 -2.57 31.18
N THR A 379 14.34 -3.77 31.74
CA THR A 379 14.40 -5.01 30.97
C THR A 379 13.01 -5.65 30.94
N THR A 380 12.45 -5.81 29.74
CA THR A 380 11.14 -6.42 29.52
C THR A 380 11.30 -7.70 28.73
N HIS A 381 10.72 -8.79 29.21
CA HIS A 381 10.75 -10.10 28.60
C HIS A 381 9.44 -10.36 27.88
N VAL A 382 9.54 -10.87 26.65
CA VAL A 382 8.40 -11.37 25.86
C VAL A 382 8.58 -12.88 25.72
N LEU A 383 7.77 -13.65 26.45
CA LEU A 383 7.76 -15.10 26.33
C LEU A 383 6.86 -15.53 25.18
N LEU A 384 7.42 -16.32 24.29
CA LEU A 384 6.75 -16.89 23.14
C LEU A 384 6.60 -18.39 23.33
N ALA A 385 5.40 -18.93 23.09
CA ALA A 385 5.22 -20.37 22.95
C ALA A 385 5.32 -20.78 21.48
N LYS A 386 5.98 -21.90 21.20
CA LYS A 386 6.09 -22.48 19.85
C LYS A 386 4.89 -23.37 19.54
N GLN A 387 4.28 -23.16 18.38
CA GLN A 387 3.21 -23.99 17.84
C GLN A 387 3.61 -24.48 16.43
N GLY A 388 4.45 -25.51 16.38
CA GLY A 388 5.06 -25.97 15.13
C GLY A 388 6.04 -24.93 14.58
N ALA A 389 5.78 -24.42 13.37
CA ALA A 389 6.55 -23.34 12.76
C ALA A 389 6.10 -21.94 13.23
N ASP A 390 5.01 -21.86 13.99
CA ASP A 390 4.42 -20.60 14.46
C ASP A 390 4.78 -20.28 15.91
N ARG A 391 4.50 -19.04 16.32
CA ARG A 391 4.71 -18.52 17.67
C ARG A 391 3.49 -17.74 18.13
N CYS A 392 3.26 -17.74 19.43
CA CYS A 392 2.29 -16.85 20.07
C CYS A 392 2.89 -16.20 21.31
N VAL A 393 2.45 -14.99 21.66
CA VAL A 393 2.84 -14.30 22.88
C VAL A 393 2.09 -14.92 24.05
N GLU A 394 2.83 -15.56 24.94
CA GLU A 394 2.26 -16.16 26.15
C GLU A 394 2.15 -15.14 27.27
N ARG A 395 3.23 -14.36 27.49
CA ARG A 395 3.30 -13.38 28.56
C ARG A 395 4.36 -12.34 28.28
N VAL A 396 4.10 -11.12 28.73
CA VAL A 396 5.08 -10.02 28.79
C VAL A 396 5.24 -9.57 30.24
N PHE A 397 6.48 -9.35 30.68
CA PHE A 397 6.77 -8.87 32.05
C PHE A 397 8.13 -8.16 32.13
N SER A 398 8.32 -7.26 33.09
CA SER A 398 9.63 -6.66 33.35
C SER A 398 10.33 -7.29 34.56
N ARG A 399 11.66 -7.39 34.50
CA ARG A 399 12.51 -7.73 35.66
C ARG A 399 13.30 -6.49 36.09
N GLY A 400 13.22 -6.15 37.37
CA GLY A 400 13.88 -4.97 37.96
C GLY A 400 12.92 -4.15 38.83
N LYS A 401 13.43 -3.50 39.89
CA LYS A 401 12.61 -2.52 40.64
C LYS A 401 12.37 -1.30 39.74
N PRO A 402 11.14 -0.75 39.70
CA PRO A 402 10.81 0.44 38.93
C PRO A 402 11.66 1.65 39.32
#